data_AF-A0A117IBH7-F1
#
_entry.id   AF-A0A117IBH7-F1
#
_cell.length_a   1.000
_cell.length_b   1.000
_cell.length_c   1.000
_cell.angle_alpha   90.00
_cell.angle_beta   90.00
_cell.angle_gamma   90.00
#
_symmetry.space_group_name_H-M   'P 1'
#
loop_
_entity.id
_entity.type
_entity.pdbx_description
1 polymer ?
#
loop_
_entity_poly.entity_id
_entity_poly.type
_entity_poly.pdbx_seq_one_letter_code
_entity_poly.pdbx_strand_id
1 'polypeptide(L)'
;MPPSLVTQTIIAFIWDFDRTLTRGYMQKPLFEHYNVDEAEFWREVNALKTFYADYDLQIAEDTAYLEHTLNYVRTGKFPGLTNGLLALHD
;
A
#
# COMPACT_ATOMS: atom_id res chain seq x y z
N MET A 1 47.49 15.93 -22.77
CA MET A 1 46.96 16.41 -21.48
C MET A 1 46.71 15.21 -20.61
N PRO A 2 47.11 15.22 -19.33
CA PRO A 2 46.79 14.11 -18.42
C PRO A 2 45.27 13.99 -18.23
N PRO A 3 44.71 12.78 -18.07
CA PRO A 3 43.30 12.59 -17.79
C PRO A 3 42.93 13.24 -16.45
N SER A 4 41.72 13.79 -16.37
CA SER A 4 41.18 14.39 -15.13
C SER A 4 41.18 13.35 -14.01
N LEU A 5 41.80 13.69 -12.87
CA LEU A 5 41.79 12.86 -11.66
C LEU A 5 40.46 12.96 -10.88
N VAL A 6 39.57 13.88 -11.28
CA VAL A 6 38.23 14.03 -10.71
C VAL A 6 37.26 13.22 -11.58
N THR A 7 36.94 12.01 -11.14
CA THR A 7 35.88 11.19 -11.73
C THR A 7 34.53 11.69 -11.24
N GLN A 8 33.63 12.05 -12.15
CA GLN A 8 32.26 12.42 -11.81
C GLN A 8 31.48 11.17 -11.36
N THR A 9 31.08 11.12 -10.09
CA THR A 9 30.22 10.05 -9.55
C THR A 9 28.76 10.45 -9.72
N ILE A 10 27.97 9.64 -10.42
CA ILE A 10 26.51 9.79 -10.44
C ILE A 10 25.95 9.06 -9.21
N ILE A 11 25.30 9.82 -8.32
CA ILE A 11 24.62 9.28 -7.14
C ILE A 11 23.12 9.33 -7.42
N ALA A 12 22.46 8.17 -7.42
CA ALA A 12 21.01 8.06 -7.49
C ALA A 12 20.44 7.91 -6.07
N PHE A 13 19.43 8.70 -5.74
CA PHE A 13 18.63 8.52 -4.52
C PHE A 13 17.33 7.83 -4.90
N ILE A 14 17.09 6.66 -4.30
CA ILE A 14 15.83 5.91 -4.44
C ILE A 14 15.19 5.91 -3.05
N TRP A 15 13.98 6.48 -2.98
CA TRP A 15 13.18 6.48 -1.77
C TRP A 15 11.87 5.77 -2.05
N ASP A 16 11.49 4.87 -1.15
CA ASP A 16 10.11 4.42 -1.03
C ASP A 16 9.22 5.62 -0.66
N PHE A 17 7.92 5.55 -0.91
CA PHE A 17 7.01 6.63 -0.55
C PHE A 17 6.52 6.46 0.89
N ASP A 18 5.96 5.30 1.20
CA ASP A 18 5.36 5.01 2.49
C ASP A 18 6.40 5.02 3.60
N ARG A 19 6.11 5.76 4.68
CA ARG A 19 6.98 5.91 5.87
C ARG A 19 8.37 6.52 5.60
N THR A 20 8.73 6.78 4.35
CA THR A 20 9.99 7.39 3.94
C THR A 20 9.77 8.84 3.53
N LEU A 21 8.82 9.09 2.61
CA LEU A 21 8.41 10.43 2.18
C LEU A 21 7.15 10.91 2.91
N THR A 22 6.36 9.99 3.46
CA THR A 22 5.15 10.27 4.25
C THR A 22 5.33 9.88 5.72
N ARG A 23 4.50 10.45 6.59
CA ARG A 23 4.51 10.17 8.05
C ARG A 23 3.83 8.85 8.43
N GLY A 24 3.29 8.13 7.48
CA GLY A 24 2.51 6.91 7.70
C GLY A 24 2.11 6.30 6.38
N TYR A 25 1.38 5.19 6.44
CA TYR A 25 0.94 4.48 5.25
C TYR A 25 -0.17 5.24 4.50
N MET A 26 -0.17 5.13 3.17
CA MET A 26 -1.17 5.76 2.29
C MET A 26 -2.62 5.33 2.54
N GLN A 27 -2.86 4.22 3.23
CA GLN A 27 -4.19 3.74 3.58
C GLN A 27 -4.79 4.53 4.75
N LYS A 28 -3.97 5.21 5.55
CA LYS A 28 -4.44 5.91 6.76
C LYS A 28 -5.52 6.96 6.45
N PRO A 29 -5.38 7.85 5.45
CA PRO A 29 -6.47 8.76 5.06
C PRO A 29 -7.75 8.04 4.63
N LEU A 30 -7.62 6.87 3.99
CA LEU A 30 -8.76 6.05 3.60
C LEU A 30 -9.49 5.50 4.84
N PHE A 31 -8.73 4.96 5.80
CA PHE A 31 -9.29 4.42 7.03
C PHE A 31 -9.95 5.51 7.88
N GLU A 32 -9.34 6.69 7.97
CA GLU A 32 -9.93 7.85 8.66
C GLU A 32 -11.22 8.32 7.99
N HIS A 33 -11.25 8.42 6.66
CA HIS A 33 -12.43 8.85 5.90
C HIS A 33 -13.63 7.92 6.10
N TYR A 34 -13.39 6.60 6.13
CA TYR A 34 -14.44 5.59 6.26
C TYR A 34 -14.63 5.05 7.68
N ASN A 35 -13.90 5.60 8.67
CA ASN A 35 -13.89 5.14 10.05
C ASN A 35 -13.64 3.62 10.17
N VAL A 36 -12.64 3.13 9.42
CA VAL A 36 -12.17 1.74 9.48
C VAL A 36 -11.07 1.63 10.54
N ASP A 37 -11.16 0.60 11.38
CA ASP A 37 -10.10 0.26 12.32
C ASP A 37 -8.94 -0.40 11.57
N GLU A 38 -7.78 0.26 11.59
CA GLU A 38 -6.58 -0.20 10.90
C GLU A 38 -6.08 -1.56 11.40
N ALA A 39 -6.17 -1.82 12.70
CA ALA A 39 -5.70 -3.08 13.28
C ALA A 39 -6.60 -4.26 12.90
N GLU A 40 -7.91 -4.04 12.88
CA GLU A 40 -8.89 -5.01 12.38
C GLU A 40 -8.66 -5.33 10.91
N PHE A 41 -8.51 -4.30 10.06
CA PHE A 41 -8.24 -4.49 8.64
C PHE A 41 -7.00 -5.36 8.40
N TRP A 42 -5.87 -5.04 9.04
CA TRP A 42 -4.65 -5.83 8.88
C TRP A 42 -4.76 -7.24 9.47
N ARG A 43 -5.54 -7.44 10.54
CA ARG A 43 -5.84 -8.77 11.08
C ARG A 43 -6.60 -9.61 10.04
N GLU A 44 -7.57 -9.02 9.35
CA GLU A 44 -8.35 -9.69 8.30
C GLU A 44 -7.50 -10.01 7.06
N VAL A 45 -6.65 -9.08 6.60
CA VAL A 45 -5.68 -9.32 5.51
C VAL A 45 -4.77 -10.51 5.84
N ASN A 46 -4.19 -10.52 7.04
CA ASN A 46 -3.29 -11.59 7.45
C ASN A 46 -4.02 -12.94 7.60
N ALA A 47 -5.30 -12.92 8.01
CA ALA A 47 -6.12 -14.11 8.08
C ALA A 47 -6.37 -14.75 6.70
N LEU A 48 -6.41 -13.96 5.62
CA LEU A 48 -6.53 -14.51 4.26
C LEU A 48 -5.31 -15.39 3.91
N LYS A 49 -4.11 -14.99 4.31
CA LYS A 49 -2.89 -15.79 4.07
C LYS A 49 -2.99 -17.14 4.77
N THR A 50 -3.41 -17.14 6.02
CA THR A 50 -3.65 -18.37 6.80
C THR A 50 -4.73 -19.24 6.17
N PHE A 51 -5.86 -18.63 5.78
CA PHE A 51 -6.97 -19.35 5.17
C PHE A 51 -6.56 -20.08 3.89
N TYR A 52 -5.80 -19.45 3.00
CA TYR A 52 -5.34 -20.10 1.77
C TYR A 52 -4.25 -21.15 2.02
N ALA A 53 -3.42 -20.97 3.05
CA ALA A 53 -2.40 -21.95 3.41
C ALA A 53 -3.00 -23.30 3.81
N ASP A 54 -4.20 -23.33 4.39
CA ASP A 54 -4.93 -24.57 4.72
C ASP A 54 -5.30 -25.40 3.48
N TYR A 55 -5.27 -24.79 2.29
CA TYR A 55 -5.50 -25.45 1.00
C TYR A 55 -4.20 -25.67 0.21
N ASP A 56 -3.03 -25.57 0.86
CA ASP A 56 -1.70 -25.65 0.22
C ASP A 56 -1.49 -24.55 -0.85
N LEU A 57 -2.17 -23.40 -0.68
CA LEU A 57 -2.05 -22.23 -1.56
C LEU A 57 -1.29 -21.12 -0.85
N GLN A 58 -0.37 -20.48 -1.58
CA GLN A 58 0.37 -19.31 -1.10
C GLN A 58 -0.14 -18.06 -1.80
N ILE A 59 -0.43 -17.02 -1.03
CA ILE A 59 -0.85 -15.71 -1.53
C ILE A 59 0.19 -14.66 -1.16
N ALA A 60 0.58 -13.84 -2.14
CA ALA A 60 1.47 -12.70 -1.91
C ALA A 60 0.77 -11.67 -1.01
N GLU A 61 1.56 -10.96 -0.20
CA GLU A 61 1.03 -9.95 0.74
C GLU A 61 0.26 -8.85 0.02
N ASP A 62 0.83 -8.34 -1.06
CA ASP A 62 0.20 -7.30 -1.88
C ASP A 62 -1.11 -7.78 -2.50
N THR A 63 -1.19 -9.06 -2.90
CA THR A 63 -2.43 -9.66 -3.42
C THR A 63 -3.49 -9.78 -2.33
N ALA A 64 -3.12 -10.26 -1.14
CA ALA A 64 -4.05 -10.38 -0.01
C ALA A 64 -4.60 -9.01 0.40
N TYR A 65 -3.73 -8.00 0.48
CA TYR A 65 -4.09 -6.61 0.75
C TYR A 65 -5.04 -6.04 -0.30
N LEU A 66 -4.72 -6.20 -1.59
CA LEU A 66 -5.54 -5.66 -2.67
C LEU A 66 -6.91 -6.33 -2.71
N GLU A 67 -6.97 -7.66 -2.62
CA GLU A 67 -8.24 -8.39 -2.63
C GLU A 67 -9.12 -8.01 -1.43
N HIS A 68 -8.52 -7.86 -0.25
CA HIS A 68 -9.27 -7.45 0.93
C HIS A 68 -9.81 -6.02 0.81
N THR A 69 -9.01 -5.10 0.25
CA THR A 69 -9.45 -3.73 -0.06
C THR A 69 -10.63 -3.74 -1.04
N LEU A 70 -10.54 -4.52 -2.12
CA LEU A 70 -11.64 -4.69 -3.09
C LEU A 70 -12.88 -5.31 -2.45
N ASN A 71 -12.71 -6.23 -1.51
CA ASN A 71 -13.82 -6.78 -0.74
C ASN A 71 -14.51 -5.70 0.12
N TYR A 72 -13.75 -4.79 0.75
CA TYR A 72 -14.31 -3.65 1.48
C TYR A 72 -15.11 -2.71 0.57
N VAL A 73 -14.68 -2.52 -0.68
CA VAL A 73 -15.48 -1.79 -1.69
C VAL A 73 -16.78 -2.54 -2.00
N ARG A 74 -16.68 -3.83 -2.35
CA ARG A 74 -17.84 -4.66 -2.76
C ARG A 74 -18.88 -4.83 -1.64
N THR A 75 -18.43 -4.89 -0.39
CA THR A 75 -19.30 -5.05 0.79
C THR A 75 -19.77 -3.72 1.38
N GLY A 76 -19.37 -2.59 0.79
CA GLY A 76 -19.83 -1.27 1.22
C GLY A 76 -19.15 -0.73 2.48
N LYS A 77 -18.01 -1.28 2.89
CA LYS A 77 -17.13 -0.70 3.93
C LYS A 77 -16.36 0.53 3.43
N PHE A 78 -16.08 0.58 2.11
CA PHE A 78 -15.57 1.77 1.41
C PHE A 78 -16.60 2.28 0.38
N PRO A 79 -17.76 2.79 0.82
CA PRO A 79 -18.83 3.21 -0.07
C PRO A 79 -18.40 4.41 -0.94
N GLY A 80 -18.56 4.31 -2.25
CA GLY A 80 -18.25 5.41 -3.16
C GLY A 80 -16.74 5.61 -3.41
N LEU A 81 -15.89 4.67 -3.00
CA LEU A 81 -14.47 4.68 -3.35
C LEU A 81 -14.30 4.52 -4.87
N THR A 82 -13.92 5.61 -5.53
CA THR A 82 -13.74 5.70 -6.98
C THR A 82 -12.44 6.41 -7.31
N ASN A 83 -11.95 6.28 -8.54
CA ASN A 83 -10.80 7.06 -9.00
C ASN A 83 -11.03 8.57 -8.89
N GLY A 84 -12.28 9.03 -8.99
CA GLY A 84 -12.61 10.44 -8.78
C GLY A 84 -12.38 10.86 -7.32
N LEU A 85 -12.77 10.04 -6.35
CA LEU A 85 -12.50 10.30 -4.94
C LEU A 85 -11.00 10.25 -4.61
N LEU A 86 -10.25 9.36 -5.27
CA LEU A 86 -8.81 9.19 -5.08
C LEU A 86 -7.96 10.23 -5.81
N ALA A 87 -8.55 10.96 -6.76
CA ALA A 87 -7.84 12.02 -7.46
C ALA A 87 -7.54 13.17 -6.48
N LEU A 88 -6.34 13.74 -6.58
CA LEU A 88 -6.04 15.02 -5.96
C LEU A 88 -7.03 16.05 -6.51
N HIS A 89 -7.84 16.61 -5.62
CA HIS A 89 -8.57 17.83 -5.91
C HIS A 89 -7.63 19.01 -5.61
N ASP A 90 -7.42 19.87 -6.61
CA ASP A 90 -6.63 21.10 -6.54
C ASP A 90 -7.11 22.06 -5.44
#